data_AF-A0A679HYD8-F1
#
_entry.id   AF-A0A679HYD8-F1
#
_cell.length_a   1.000
_cell.length_b   1.000
_cell.length_c   1.000
_cell.angle_alpha   90.00
_cell.angle_beta   90.00
_cell.angle_gamma   90.00
#
_symmetry.space_group_name_H-M   'P 1'
#
loop_
_entity.id
_entity.type
_entity.pdbx_description
1 polymer ?
#
loop_
_entity_poly.entity_id
_entity_poly.type
_entity_poly.pdbx_seq_one_letter_code
_entity_poly.pdbx_strand_id
1 'polypeptide(L)'
;MQHVIMKGILAVLLLLLAPHAGAAEPKTQSAHRSLQGMVVEKGGALAVKVPDGTTYQLNENRAHRHGHDLPKVGDEVTVIIDENNMVLEVHPPGTRGAHRYITGEVISIGIPEKIIKLRTSEGEQSFPLEKLEMTGSIKDGARVKAELNEAGSVIDLHPAQ
;
A
#
# COMPACT_ATOMS: atom_id res chain seq x y z
N MET A 1 -47.76 49.45 -44.04
CA MET A 1 -48.82 48.47 -43.68
C MET A 1 -48.17 47.15 -43.31
N GLN A 2 -48.80 46.37 -42.43
CA GLN A 2 -48.39 45.13 -41.72
C GLN A 2 -47.40 45.34 -40.54
N HIS A 3 -47.84 45.26 -39.26
CA HIS A 3 -48.18 44.06 -38.44
C HIS A 3 -46.90 43.28 -38.05
N VAL A 4 -46.61 42.77 -36.84
CA VAL A 4 -47.25 42.62 -35.52
C VAL A 4 -46.12 42.28 -34.50
N ILE A 5 -46.43 42.50 -33.23
CA ILE A 5 -45.74 42.18 -31.96
C ILE A 5 -45.06 40.78 -31.90
N MET A 6 -43.87 40.68 -31.28
CA MET A 6 -43.51 39.48 -30.51
C MET A 6 -42.56 39.81 -29.34
N LYS A 7 -42.97 39.42 -28.13
CA LYS A 7 -42.24 39.54 -26.86
C LYS A 7 -41.14 38.48 -26.80
N GLY A 8 -39.96 38.84 -26.28
CA GLY A 8 -38.88 37.90 -25.96
C GLY A 8 -38.26 38.25 -24.61
N ILE A 9 -38.60 37.45 -23.60
CA ILE A 9 -37.93 37.36 -22.30
C ILE A 9 -36.54 36.80 -22.51
N LEU A 10 -35.49 37.34 -21.88
CA LEU A 10 -34.34 36.49 -21.53
C LEU A 10 -33.68 36.87 -20.21
N ALA A 11 -33.50 35.82 -19.42
CA ALA A 11 -33.09 35.74 -18.04
C ALA A 11 -31.72 36.36 -17.72
N VAL A 12 -31.65 36.91 -16.51
CA VAL A 12 -30.42 37.18 -15.77
C VAL A 12 -29.72 35.86 -15.47
N LEU A 13 -28.47 35.69 -15.90
CA LEU A 13 -27.62 34.57 -15.51
C LEU A 13 -26.61 35.06 -14.47
N LEU A 14 -26.84 34.73 -13.20
CA LEU A 14 -25.83 34.84 -12.14
C LEU A 14 -24.70 33.84 -12.40
N LEU A 15 -23.49 34.34 -12.67
CA LEU A 15 -22.28 33.52 -12.54
C LEU A 15 -21.91 33.40 -11.06
N LEU A 16 -22.20 32.25 -10.47
CA LEU A 16 -21.64 31.85 -9.17
C LEU A 16 -20.25 31.27 -9.39
N LEU A 17 -19.24 31.95 -8.83
CA LEU A 17 -17.89 31.43 -8.66
C LEU A 17 -17.93 30.23 -7.71
N ALA A 18 -17.71 29.02 -8.22
CA ALA A 18 -17.51 27.85 -7.37
C ALA A 18 -16.11 27.92 -6.73
N PRO A 19 -15.98 27.74 -5.39
CA PRO A 19 -14.68 27.58 -4.78
C PRO A 19 -14.08 26.26 -5.29
N HIS A 20 -12.86 26.33 -5.82
CA HIS A 20 -12.06 25.14 -6.13
C HIS A 20 -11.68 24.51 -4.79
N ALA A 21 -12.51 23.59 -4.32
CA ALA A 21 -12.12 22.67 -3.25
C ALA A 21 -10.95 21.85 -3.80
N GLY A 22 -9.75 22.10 -3.27
CA GLY A 22 -8.61 21.22 -3.47
C GLY A 22 -9.03 19.81 -3.09
N ALA A 23 -9.07 18.92 -4.08
CA ALA A 23 -9.26 17.51 -3.84
C ALA A 23 -8.05 17.04 -3.01
N ALA A 24 -8.26 16.85 -1.71
CA ALA A 24 -7.39 15.98 -0.94
C ALA A 24 -7.53 14.60 -1.56
N GLU A 25 -6.49 14.13 -2.24
CA GLU A 25 -6.41 12.75 -2.70
C GLU A 25 -6.74 11.84 -1.51
N PRO A 26 -7.66 10.86 -1.67
CA PRO A 26 -7.91 9.92 -0.61
C PRO A 26 -6.60 9.22 -0.30
N LYS A 27 -6.04 9.45 0.89
CA LYS A 27 -4.97 8.63 1.43
C LYS A 27 -5.52 7.22 1.43
N THR A 28 -5.09 6.40 0.47
CA THR A 28 -5.28 4.94 0.53
C THR A 28 -4.54 4.54 1.80
N GLN A 29 -5.27 4.43 2.90
CA GLN A 29 -4.72 4.01 4.17
C GLN A 29 -4.33 2.56 3.95
N SER A 30 -3.01 2.32 3.81
CA SER A 30 -2.46 0.97 3.78
C SER A 30 -3.08 0.19 4.95
N ALA A 31 -3.61 -1.01 4.67
CA ALA A 31 -4.30 -1.83 5.66
C ALA A 31 -3.35 -2.29 6.80
N HIS A 32 -2.06 -1.98 6.68
CA HIS A 32 -1.02 -2.33 7.60
C HIS A 32 -1.05 -1.49 8.88
N ARG A 33 -0.75 -2.13 10.02
CA ARG A 33 -0.65 -1.46 11.33
C ARG A 33 0.80 -1.47 11.80
N SER A 34 1.21 -0.37 12.42
CA SER A 34 2.52 -0.24 13.06
C SER A 34 2.36 -0.40 14.57
N LEU A 35 3.08 -1.35 15.17
CA LEU A 35 3.04 -1.64 16.60
C LEU A 35 4.45 -1.61 17.18
N GLN A 36 4.60 -1.12 18.40
CA GLN A 36 5.85 -1.21 19.17
C GLN A 36 5.77 -2.41 20.11
N GLY A 37 6.89 -3.11 20.28
CA GLY A 37 6.97 -4.23 21.20
C GLY A 37 8.40 -4.67 21.47
N MET A 38 8.52 -5.70 22.29
CA MET A 38 9.80 -6.31 22.67
C MET A 38 9.92 -7.69 22.04
N VAL A 39 11.10 -8.01 21.52
CA VAL A 39 11.39 -9.34 21.00
C VAL A 39 11.49 -10.34 22.13
N VAL A 40 10.77 -11.45 21.99
CA VAL A 40 10.72 -12.57 22.94
C VAL A 40 10.89 -13.89 22.20
N GLU A 41 11.31 -14.93 22.92
CA GLU A 41 11.22 -16.30 22.41
C GLU A 41 9.83 -16.87 22.72
N LYS A 42 9.19 -17.49 21.73
CA LYS A 42 7.93 -18.21 21.89
C LYS A 42 7.96 -19.49 21.07
N GLY A 43 7.93 -20.64 21.76
CA GLY A 43 7.87 -21.94 21.08
C GLY A 43 9.10 -22.25 20.22
N GLY A 44 10.29 -21.78 20.63
CA GLY A 44 11.55 -22.02 19.92
C GLY A 44 11.80 -21.09 18.73
N ALA A 45 11.03 -20.02 18.57
CA ALA A 45 11.22 -19.03 17.52
C ALA A 45 10.95 -17.60 18.05
N LEU A 46 11.48 -16.61 17.33
CA LEU A 46 11.34 -15.20 17.72
C LEU A 46 9.92 -14.68 17.48
N ALA A 47 9.44 -13.86 18.41
CA ALA A 47 8.17 -13.16 18.33
C ALA A 47 8.30 -11.74 18.93
N VAL A 48 7.36 -10.86 18.63
CA VAL A 48 7.27 -9.53 19.26
C VAL A 48 6.06 -9.51 20.18
N LYS A 49 6.31 -9.26 21.46
CA LYS A 49 5.28 -9.04 22.47
C LYS A 49 5.00 -7.55 22.57
N VAL A 50 3.76 -7.15 22.26
CA VAL A 50 3.30 -5.75 22.37
C VAL A 50 2.72 -5.49 23.78
N PRO A 51 2.51 -4.23 24.20
CA PRO A 51 2.12 -3.89 25.57
C PRO A 51 0.82 -4.54 26.08
N ASP A 52 -0.13 -4.84 25.19
CA ASP A 52 -1.38 -5.53 25.56
C ASP A 52 -1.21 -7.04 25.85
N GLY A 53 0.02 -7.55 25.70
CA GLY A 53 0.38 -8.95 25.94
C GLY A 53 0.30 -9.85 24.70
N THR A 54 -0.25 -9.36 23.59
CA THR A 54 -0.30 -10.09 22.32
C THR A 54 1.10 -10.34 21.79
N THR A 55 1.31 -11.49 21.17
CA THR A 55 2.58 -11.89 20.56
C THR A 55 2.41 -12.11 19.06
N TYR A 56 3.26 -11.50 18.26
CA TYR A 56 3.29 -11.66 16.81
C TYR A 56 4.56 -12.42 16.40
N GLN A 57 4.39 -13.55 15.71
CA GLN A 57 5.51 -14.38 15.31
C GLN A 57 6.39 -13.65 14.28
N LEU A 58 7.71 -13.60 14.50
CA LEU A 58 8.64 -13.12 13.49
C LEU A 58 8.93 -14.22 12.48
N ASN A 59 9.02 -13.82 11.22
CA ASN A 59 9.51 -14.68 10.15
C ASN A 59 10.95 -14.26 9.84
N GLU A 60 11.92 -15.06 10.25
CA GLU A 60 13.35 -14.76 10.11
C GLU A 60 13.79 -14.60 8.65
N ASN A 61 13.12 -15.31 7.73
CA ASN A 61 13.34 -15.16 6.28
C ASN A 61 12.75 -13.84 5.74
N ARG A 62 11.80 -13.21 6.44
CA ARG A 62 11.29 -11.86 6.11
C ARG A 62 12.18 -10.78 6.68
N ALA A 63 12.56 -10.89 7.96
CA ALA A 63 13.39 -9.87 8.63
C ALA A 63 14.69 -9.55 7.86
N HIS A 64 15.42 -10.57 7.39
CA HIS A 64 16.62 -10.38 6.56
C HIS A 64 16.37 -9.61 5.24
N ARG A 65 15.14 -9.62 4.71
CA ARG A 65 14.82 -9.00 3.42
C ARG A 65 14.66 -7.50 3.51
N HIS A 66 14.53 -6.92 4.70
CA HIS A 66 14.36 -5.46 4.89
C HIS A 66 15.69 -4.71 5.15
N GLY A 67 16.85 -5.37 4.98
CA GLY A 67 18.15 -4.72 5.12
C GLY A 67 18.56 -4.41 6.55
N HIS A 68 17.89 -5.02 7.53
CA HIS A 68 18.21 -4.93 8.95
C HIS A 68 18.71 -6.27 9.48
N ASP A 69 19.62 -6.22 10.45
CA ASP A 69 19.98 -7.40 11.23
C ASP A 69 18.76 -7.95 11.97
N LEU A 70 18.70 -9.27 12.15
CA LEU A 70 17.66 -9.86 12.97
C LEU A 70 17.76 -9.34 14.42
N PRO A 71 16.63 -8.86 14.98
CA PRO A 71 16.64 -8.41 16.35
C PRO A 71 16.76 -9.61 17.30
N LYS A 72 17.31 -9.36 18.48
CA LYS A 72 17.56 -10.36 19.51
C LYS A 72 16.48 -10.29 20.58
N VAL A 73 16.31 -11.38 21.34
CA VAL A 73 15.45 -11.39 22.52
C VAL A 73 15.84 -10.25 23.47
N GLY A 74 14.85 -9.44 23.86
CA GLY A 74 15.03 -8.24 24.68
C GLY A 74 15.08 -6.93 23.89
N ASP A 75 15.28 -6.97 22.57
CA ASP A 75 15.30 -5.75 21.76
C ASP A 75 13.89 -5.14 21.65
N GLU A 76 13.82 -3.80 21.75
CA GLU A 76 12.62 -3.05 21.38
C GLU A 76 12.59 -2.85 19.86
N VAL A 77 11.43 -3.05 19.26
CA VAL A 77 11.25 -2.94 17.80
C VAL A 77 9.90 -2.32 17.46
N THR A 78 9.83 -1.74 16.26
CA THR A 78 8.55 -1.45 15.60
C THR A 78 8.28 -2.54 14.58
N VAL A 79 7.09 -3.15 14.60
CA VAL A 79 6.64 -4.10 13.59
C VAL A 79 5.55 -3.49 12.72
N ILE A 80 5.58 -3.81 11.43
CA ILE A 80 4.48 -3.58 10.51
C ILE A 80 3.74 -4.90 10.34
N ILE A 81 2.45 -4.93 10.66
CA ILE A 81 1.60 -6.12 10.56
C ILE A 81 0.52 -5.92 9.51
N ASP A 82 0.20 -7.00 8.80
CA ASP A 82 -0.91 -7.02 7.85
C ASP A 82 -2.28 -7.19 8.55
N GLU A 83 -3.34 -7.20 7.75
CA GLU A 83 -4.72 -7.44 8.20
C GLU A 83 -4.96 -8.85 8.78
N ASN A 84 -4.07 -9.81 8.49
CA ASN A 84 -4.09 -11.18 9.01
C ASN A 84 -3.21 -11.36 10.26
N ASN A 85 -2.71 -10.27 10.85
CA ASN A 85 -1.80 -10.26 12.00
C ASN A 85 -0.43 -10.92 11.74
N MET A 86 0.00 -10.99 10.48
CA MET A 86 1.33 -11.44 10.09
C MET A 86 2.30 -10.26 10.10
N VAL A 87 3.48 -10.46 10.68
CA VAL A 87 4.57 -9.47 10.63
C VAL A 87 5.12 -9.40 9.21
N LEU A 88 4.95 -8.24 8.59
CA LEU A 88 5.51 -7.90 7.29
C LEU A 88 6.96 -7.43 7.43
N GLU A 89 7.21 -6.53 8.38
CA GLU A 89 8.49 -5.84 8.55
C GLU A 89 8.84 -5.66 10.02
N VAL A 90 10.13 -5.57 10.32
CA VAL A 90 10.67 -5.30 11.65
C VAL A 90 11.72 -4.20 11.55
N HIS A 91 11.60 -3.22 12.42
CA HIS A 91 12.32 -1.96 12.36
C HIS A 91 12.87 -1.57 13.75
N PRO A 92 13.95 -0.77 13.81
CA PRO A 92 14.35 -0.11 15.05
C PRO A 92 13.19 0.67 15.70
N PRO A 93 13.20 0.83 17.04
CA PRO A 93 12.10 1.46 17.75
C PRO A 93 11.89 2.90 17.27
N GLY A 94 10.63 3.28 17.05
CA GLY A 94 10.27 4.63 16.57
C GLY A 94 10.47 4.87 15.08
N THR A 95 10.99 3.90 14.32
CA THR A 95 11.08 3.97 12.86
C THR A 95 9.90 3.24 12.19
N ARG A 96 9.60 3.61 10.94
CA ARG A 96 8.55 2.98 10.10
C ARG A 96 9.16 2.63 8.75
N GLY A 97 8.62 1.59 8.12
CA GLY A 97 8.94 1.23 6.75
C GLY A 97 8.67 2.39 5.79
N ALA A 98 9.67 2.76 5.00
CA ALA A 98 9.56 3.72 3.93
C ALA A 98 8.95 3.05 2.68
N HIS A 99 7.63 2.87 2.68
CA HIS A 99 6.94 2.28 1.54
C HIS A 99 6.92 3.24 0.35
N ARG A 100 7.02 2.69 -0.86
CA ARG A 100 6.90 3.42 -2.13
C ARG A 100 5.70 2.91 -2.91
N TYR A 101 5.02 3.80 -3.63
CA TYR A 101 3.93 3.41 -4.52
C TYR A 101 4.34 3.51 -5.99
N ILE A 102 4.01 2.50 -6.77
CA ILE A 102 4.20 2.47 -8.22
C ILE A 102 2.85 2.19 -8.88
N THR A 103 2.49 3.00 -9.88
CA THR A 103 1.28 2.79 -10.68
C THR A 103 1.68 2.27 -12.06
N GLY A 104 1.01 1.21 -12.52
CA GLY A 104 1.29 0.61 -13.83
C GLY A 104 0.20 -0.33 -14.30
N GLU A 105 0.29 -0.73 -15.56
CA GLU A 105 -0.53 -1.79 -16.15
C GLU A 105 0.13 -3.14 -15.91
N VAL A 106 -0.64 -4.14 -15.47
CA VAL A 106 -0.15 -5.50 -15.26
C VAL A 106 0.11 -6.17 -16.61
N ILE A 107 1.38 -6.49 -16.88
CA ILE A 107 1.77 -7.26 -18.05
C ILE A 107 1.60 -8.75 -17.78
N SER A 108 2.06 -9.21 -16.63
CA SER A 108 1.96 -10.60 -16.21
C SER A 108 2.20 -10.78 -14.70
N ILE A 109 1.68 -11.89 -14.17
CA ILE A 109 1.98 -12.39 -12.82
C ILE A 109 2.64 -13.76 -12.94
N GLY A 110 3.93 -13.84 -12.64
CA GLY A 110 4.70 -15.08 -12.58
C GLY A 110 4.54 -15.74 -11.22
N ILE A 111 3.55 -16.65 -11.09
CA ILE A 111 3.26 -17.34 -9.82
C ILE A 111 4.45 -18.20 -9.34
N PRO A 112 5.11 -19.01 -10.19
CA PRO A 112 6.28 -19.78 -9.77
C PRO A 112 7.44 -18.90 -9.31
N GLU A 113 7.67 -17.78 -10.02
CA GLU A 113 8.78 -16.86 -9.76
C GLU A 113 8.46 -15.86 -8.64
N LYS A 114 7.19 -15.74 -8.24
CA LYS A 114 6.68 -14.71 -7.32
C LYS A 114 7.07 -13.31 -7.78
N ILE A 115 6.78 -13.00 -9.04
CA ILE A 115 7.08 -11.69 -9.64
C ILE A 115 5.83 -11.15 -10.32
N ILE A 116 5.61 -9.84 -10.22
CA ILE A 116 4.67 -9.10 -11.06
C ILE A 116 5.46 -8.21 -12.03
N LYS A 117 5.07 -8.22 -13.30
CA LYS A 117 5.63 -7.33 -14.32
C LYS A 117 4.63 -6.21 -14.61
N LEU A 118 5.07 -4.97 -14.48
CA LEU A 118 4.25 -3.78 -14.70
C LEU A 118 4.82 -2.94 -15.84
N ARG A 119 3.93 -2.37 -16.67
CA ARG A 119 4.25 -1.26 -17.55
C ARG A 119 4.00 0.04 -16.80
N THR A 120 5.06 0.76 -16.46
CA THR A 120 5.04 2.04 -15.75
C THR A 120 5.42 3.18 -16.70
N SER A 121 5.41 4.42 -16.22
CA SER A 121 5.92 5.57 -16.98
C SER A 121 7.43 5.49 -17.25
N GLU A 122 8.16 4.68 -16.49
CA GLU A 122 9.60 4.45 -16.66
C GLU A 122 9.90 3.26 -17.59
N GLY A 123 8.86 2.58 -18.10
CA GLY A 123 8.97 1.40 -18.95
C GLY A 123 8.48 0.12 -18.27
N GLU A 124 8.92 -1.02 -18.76
CA GLU A 124 8.56 -2.32 -18.18
C GLU A 124 9.47 -2.65 -17.00
N GLN A 125 8.89 -2.92 -15.83
CA GLN A 125 9.60 -3.21 -14.59
C GLN A 125 9.05 -4.49 -13.96
N SER A 126 9.92 -5.26 -13.29
CA SER A 126 9.55 -6.48 -12.58
C SER A 126 9.79 -6.31 -11.09
N PHE A 127 8.81 -6.69 -10.29
CA PHE A 127 8.84 -6.55 -8.83
C PHE A 127 8.57 -7.90 -8.18
N PRO A 128 9.37 -8.32 -7.18
CA PRO A 128 9.05 -9.50 -6.37
C PRO A 128 7.73 -9.30 -5.62
N LEU A 129 6.98 -10.38 -5.41
CA LEU A 129 5.76 -10.41 -4.62
C LEU A 129 6.08 -10.95 -3.22
N GLU A 130 5.67 -10.22 -2.18
CA GLU A 130 5.84 -10.67 -0.79
C GLU A 130 4.83 -11.77 -0.39
N LYS A 131 3.67 -11.78 -1.06
CA LYS A 131 2.59 -12.76 -0.92
C LYS A 131 1.92 -12.95 -2.28
N LEU A 132 1.52 -14.17 -2.60
CA LEU A 132 0.82 -14.46 -3.87
C LEU A 132 -0.68 -14.20 -3.75
N GLU A 133 -1.22 -14.27 -2.54
CA GLU A 133 -2.64 -14.16 -2.24
C GLU A 133 -3.20 -12.78 -2.64
N MET A 134 -2.37 -11.73 -2.61
CA MET A 134 -2.76 -10.37 -3.01
C MET A 134 -3.09 -10.24 -4.51
N THR A 135 -2.62 -11.16 -5.36
CA THR A 135 -2.84 -11.08 -6.81
C THR A 135 -4.17 -11.72 -7.24
N GLY A 136 -4.91 -12.36 -6.32
CA GLY A 136 -6.07 -13.19 -6.68
C GLY A 136 -7.21 -12.46 -7.39
N SER A 137 -7.34 -11.15 -7.19
CA SER A 137 -8.35 -10.30 -7.85
C SER A 137 -7.79 -9.49 -9.05
N ILE A 138 -6.48 -9.57 -9.29
CA ILE A 138 -5.78 -8.80 -10.31
C ILE A 138 -5.64 -9.63 -11.58
N LYS A 139 -5.88 -9.00 -12.73
CA LYS A 139 -5.79 -9.64 -14.06
C LYS A 139 -4.76 -8.93 -14.92
N ASP A 140 -4.24 -9.63 -15.92
CA ASP A 140 -3.43 -9.01 -16.97
C ASP A 140 -4.21 -7.87 -17.64
N GLY A 141 -3.51 -6.79 -17.96
CA GLY A 141 -4.07 -5.53 -18.47
C GLY A 141 -4.73 -4.64 -17.41
N ALA A 142 -4.87 -5.09 -16.16
CA ALA A 142 -5.40 -4.24 -15.11
C ALA A 142 -4.42 -3.11 -14.77
N ARG A 143 -4.92 -1.88 -14.59
CA ARG A 143 -4.12 -0.79 -14.03
C ARG A 143 -4.15 -0.92 -12.50
N VAL A 144 -2.98 -0.95 -11.87
CA VAL A 144 -2.83 -1.14 -10.43
C VAL A 144 -1.92 -0.08 -9.81
N LYS A 145 -2.13 0.18 -8.53
CA LYS A 145 -1.20 0.87 -7.63
C LYS A 145 -0.60 -0.20 -6.70
N ALA A 146 0.69 -0.46 -6.89
CA ALA A 146 1.47 -1.37 -6.06
C ALA A 146 2.13 -0.60 -4.90
N GLU A 147 2.00 -1.12 -3.68
CA GLU A 147 2.78 -0.69 -2.53
C GLU A 147 4.02 -1.58 -2.42
N LEU A 148 5.20 -0.97 -2.44
CA LEU A 148 6.49 -1.64 -2.32
C LEU A 148 7.07 -1.36 -0.94
N ASN A 149 7.65 -2.39 -0.34
CA ASN A 149 8.53 -2.22 0.81
C ASN A 149 9.90 -1.64 0.39
N GLU A 150 10.75 -1.40 1.38
CA GLU A 150 12.09 -0.83 1.20
C GLU A 150 13.03 -1.72 0.37
N ALA A 151 12.77 -3.03 0.34
CA ALA A 151 13.50 -3.99 -0.48
C ALA A 151 13.02 -4.01 -1.95
N GLY A 152 11.96 -3.27 -2.26
CA GLY A 152 11.35 -3.22 -3.59
C GLY A 152 10.37 -4.35 -3.89
N SER A 153 10.02 -5.19 -2.90
CA SER A 153 8.97 -6.20 -3.06
C SER A 153 7.60 -5.59 -2.85
N VAL A 154 6.63 -6.03 -3.65
CA VAL A 154 5.23 -5.63 -3.52
C VAL A 154 4.62 -6.29 -2.29
N ILE A 155 4.09 -5.47 -1.40
CA ILE A 155 3.39 -5.87 -0.17
C ILE A 155 1.88 -5.69 -0.27
N ASP A 156 1.39 -4.87 -1.21
CA ASP A 156 -0.03 -4.67 -1.45
C ASP A 156 -0.31 -4.26 -2.91
N LEU A 157 -1.50 -4.60 -3.43
CA LEU A 157 -1.94 -4.31 -4.80
C LEU A 157 -3.40 -3.85 -4.80
N HIS A 158 -3.64 -2.63 -5.31
CA HIS A 158 -4.98 -2.08 -5.49
C HIS A 158 -5.25 -1.76 -6.97
N PRO A 159 -6.47 -1.97 -7.48
CA PRO A 159 -6.87 -1.35 -8.74
C PRO A 159 -6.64 0.16 -8.70
N ALA A 160 -6.00 0.71 -9.73
CA ALA A 160 -5.88 2.15 -9.88
C ALA A 160 -7.24 2.69 -10.35
N GLN A 161 -7.84 3.59 -9.54
CA GLN A 161 -9.02 4.35 -9.94
C GLN A 161 -8.69 5.40 -10.99
#